data_AF-A0AAU9IIR0-F1
#
_entry.id   AF-A0AAU9IIR0-F1
#
_cell.length_a   1.000
_cell.length_b   1.000
_cell.length_c   1.000
_cell.angle_alpha   90.00
_cell.angle_beta   90.00
_cell.angle_gamma   90.00
#
_symmetry.space_group_name_H-M   'P 1'
#
loop_
_entity.id
_entity.type
_entity.pdbx_description
1 polymer ?
#
loop_
_entity_poly.entity_id
_entity_poly.type
_entity_poly.pdbx_seq_one_letter_code
_entity_poly.pdbx_strand_id
1 'polypeptide(L)'
;MERTVPIRARVNDQLITIEKLPTSWEELLNAIHFLGHAYNFTVFWNDHPITSTRELVLSYLNNKAEEIVFEARQNPNPMTTMDESVKADYENMISQFTKFSTSDEAPVEPLTTTNGVLSKEDLLLVIRNLTLKAKDKLFESGKKFIAKRQEFYGNDEEKYREVVMEQLQFQELLIMTCSAEAIQKHGISNEIFENSIRKYGSDGEIKEALENMSIEAIQGAGDVPEDLSEDKLKEMLLYSCDFITGYITEHPQINPMEVMILKSRESDEVMKRFGYDELQISAAMTKYQIETNPNFGEIRTKLNEVTVKLFGFNPMEMQR
;
A
#
# COMPACT_ATOMS: atom_id res chain seq x y z
N MET A 1 -20.09 5.53 -38.15
CA MET A 1 -20.67 6.17 -36.95
C MET A 1 -20.10 5.44 -35.76
N GLU A 2 -19.15 6.03 -35.05
CA GLU A 2 -18.80 5.55 -33.71
C GLU A 2 -20.04 5.74 -32.83
N ARG A 3 -20.57 4.63 -32.30
CA ARG A 3 -21.63 4.72 -31.30
C ARG A 3 -20.98 5.29 -30.04
N THR A 4 -21.20 6.56 -29.75
CA THR A 4 -20.90 7.17 -28.46
C THR A 4 -21.94 6.69 -27.47
N VAL A 5 -21.59 5.62 -26.75
CA VAL A 5 -22.40 5.05 -25.68
C VAL A 5 -22.17 5.92 -24.43
N PRO A 6 -23.21 6.46 -23.76
CA PRO A 6 -23.06 7.16 -22.50
C PRO A 6 -22.41 6.26 -21.45
N ILE A 7 -21.48 6.82 -20.69
CA ILE A 7 -20.75 6.12 -19.63
C ILE A 7 -21.22 6.66 -18.30
N ARG A 8 -21.64 5.77 -17.42
CA ARG A 8 -22.17 6.11 -16.11
C ARG A 8 -21.53 5.26 -15.04
N ALA A 9 -21.52 5.79 -13.82
CA ALA A 9 -21.19 5.01 -12.64
C ALA A 9 -22.33 5.13 -11.62
N ARG A 10 -22.63 4.02 -10.95
CA ARG A 10 -23.53 3.98 -9.81
C ARG A 10 -22.70 4.01 -8.53
N VAL A 11 -22.91 5.02 -7.70
CA VAL A 11 -22.22 5.25 -6.42
C VAL A 11 -23.29 5.50 -5.37
N ASN A 12 -23.35 4.70 -4.30
CA ASN A 12 -24.34 4.87 -3.21
C ASN A 12 -25.79 5.06 -3.73
N ASP A 13 -26.22 4.19 -4.65
CA ASP A 13 -27.52 4.26 -5.35
C ASP A 13 -27.77 5.48 -6.24
N GLN A 14 -26.79 6.39 -6.38
CA GLN A 14 -26.86 7.52 -7.30
C GLN A 14 -26.14 7.20 -8.61
N LEU A 15 -26.75 7.60 -9.73
CA LEU A 15 -26.17 7.42 -11.05
C LEU A 15 -25.50 8.72 -11.50
N ILE A 16 -24.18 8.69 -11.63
CA ILE A 16 -23.37 9.81 -12.13
C ILE A 16 -22.99 9.57 -13.60
N THR A 17 -22.94 10.65 -14.38
CA THR A 17 -22.53 10.58 -15.79
C THR A 17 -21.06 10.97 -15.91
N ILE A 18 -20.27 10.12 -16.57
CA ILE A 18 -18.86 10.36 -16.84
C ILE A 18 -18.76 10.96 -18.25
N GLU A 19 -18.47 12.26 -18.33
CA GLU A 19 -18.52 13.02 -19.60
C GLU A 19 -17.48 12.58 -20.63
N LYS A 20 -16.32 12.12 -20.18
CA LYS A 20 -15.20 11.69 -21.02
C LYS A 20 -15.00 10.19 -20.90
N LEU A 21 -14.79 9.51 -22.03
CA LEU A 21 -14.43 8.10 -22.06
C LEU A 21 -13.13 7.87 -21.27
N PRO A 22 -13.17 7.15 -20.14
CA PRO A 22 -11.96 6.75 -19.44
C PRO A 22 -11.16 5.78 -20.31
N THR A 23 -9.93 6.15 -20.65
CA THR A 23 -9.02 5.35 -21.47
C THR A 23 -8.14 4.42 -20.63
N SER A 24 -8.07 4.67 -19.32
CA SER A 24 -7.39 3.81 -18.35
C SER A 24 -8.26 3.50 -17.14
N TRP A 25 -7.88 2.46 -16.42
CA TRP A 25 -8.50 2.07 -15.15
C TRP A 25 -8.43 3.21 -14.12
N GLU A 26 -7.28 3.88 -14.03
CA GLU A 26 -7.05 5.01 -13.13
C GLU A 26 -7.93 6.20 -13.48
N GLU A 27 -8.13 6.49 -14.76
CA GLU A 27 -9.05 7.56 -15.19
C GLU A 27 -10.50 7.28 -14.79
N LEU A 28 -10.93 6.01 -14.83
CA LEU A 28 -12.25 5.60 -14.39
C LEU A 28 -12.41 5.78 -12.87
N LEU A 29 -11.42 5.31 -12.09
CA LEU A 29 -11.40 5.49 -10.64
C LEU A 29 -11.45 6.97 -10.26
N ASN A 30 -10.61 7.80 -10.88
CA ASN A 30 -10.58 9.24 -10.64
C ASN A 30 -11.92 9.89 -10.96
N ALA A 31 -12.53 9.56 -12.11
CA ALA A 31 -13.84 10.09 -12.47
C ALA A 31 -14.92 9.74 -11.43
N ILE A 32 -14.95 8.49 -10.95
CA ILE A 32 -15.89 8.04 -9.93
C ILE A 32 -15.64 8.73 -8.58
N HIS A 33 -14.38 8.88 -8.20
CA HIS A 33 -13.99 9.59 -6.98
C HIS A 33 -14.42 11.07 -7.01
N PHE A 34 -14.07 11.80 -8.07
CA PHE A 34 -14.35 13.23 -8.18
C PHE A 34 -15.85 13.53 -8.35
N LEU A 35 -16.56 12.76 -9.17
CA LEU A 35 -17.97 13.02 -9.48
C LEU A 35 -18.92 12.40 -8.45
N GLY A 36 -18.55 11.27 -7.86
CA GLY A 36 -19.39 10.51 -6.93
C GLY A 36 -19.03 10.70 -5.47
N HIS A 37 -17.94 11.42 -5.16
CA HIS A 37 -17.39 11.54 -3.81
C HIS A 37 -17.22 10.16 -3.12
N ALA A 38 -16.88 9.14 -3.91
CA ALA A 38 -16.63 7.80 -3.41
C ALA A 38 -15.18 7.67 -2.93
N TYR A 39 -15.01 7.07 -1.77
CA TYR A 39 -13.71 6.75 -1.18
C TYR A 39 -13.70 5.25 -0.90
N ASN A 40 -12.56 4.58 -1.16
CA ASN A 40 -12.35 3.14 -0.93
C ASN A 40 -13.47 2.25 -1.53
N PHE A 41 -13.46 2.10 -2.85
CA PHE A 41 -14.47 1.34 -3.58
C PHE A 41 -13.83 0.38 -4.58
N THR A 42 -14.55 -0.68 -4.91
CA THR A 42 -14.25 -1.53 -6.07
C THR A 42 -15.28 -1.24 -7.16
N VAL A 43 -14.81 -1.13 -8.40
CA VAL A 43 -15.69 -0.92 -9.55
C VAL A 43 -16.02 -2.25 -10.19
N PHE A 44 -17.30 -2.43 -10.51
CA PHE A 44 -17.81 -3.63 -11.17
C PHE A 44 -18.48 -3.27 -12.51
N TRP A 45 -18.46 -4.20 -13.44
CA TRP A 45 -19.29 -4.19 -14.64
C TRP A 45 -19.96 -5.56 -14.78
N ASN A 46 -21.30 -5.60 -14.74
CA ASN A 46 -22.07 -6.86 -14.72
C ASN A 46 -21.57 -7.86 -13.68
N ASP A 47 -21.41 -7.42 -12.43
CA ASP A 47 -20.88 -8.21 -11.30
C ASP A 47 -19.42 -8.67 -11.43
N HIS A 48 -18.71 -8.31 -12.50
CA HIS A 48 -17.29 -8.57 -12.65
C HIS A 48 -16.47 -7.39 -12.14
N PRO A 49 -15.53 -7.59 -11.19
CA PRO A 49 -14.65 -6.51 -10.75
C PRO A 49 -13.74 -6.07 -11.90
N ILE A 50 -13.59 -4.77 -12.05
CA ILE A 50 -12.60 -4.16 -12.93
C ILE A 50 -11.40 -3.82 -12.05
N THR A 51 -10.25 -4.39 -12.36
CA THR A 51 -9.00 -4.20 -11.59
C THR A 51 -7.85 -3.75 -12.49
N SER A 52 -8.08 -3.63 -13.79
CA SER A 52 -7.06 -3.29 -14.78
C SER A 52 -7.65 -2.59 -16.01
N THR A 53 -6.79 -1.85 -16.71
CA THR A 53 -7.16 -1.20 -18.00
C THR A 53 -7.59 -2.23 -19.05
N ARG A 54 -7.06 -3.46 -19.01
CA ARG A 54 -7.48 -4.54 -19.89
C ARG A 54 -8.94 -4.91 -19.67
N GLU A 55 -9.35 -5.08 -18.42
CA GLU A 55 -10.73 -5.42 -18.06
C GLU A 55 -11.69 -4.28 -18.39
N LEU A 56 -11.25 -3.03 -18.19
CA LEU A 56 -11.99 -1.85 -18.64
C LEU A 56 -12.25 -1.89 -20.15
N VAL A 57 -11.22 -2.13 -20.96
CA VAL A 57 -11.38 -2.25 -22.42
C VAL A 57 -12.29 -3.41 -22.79
N LEU A 58 -12.18 -4.55 -22.10
CA LEU A 58 -13.09 -5.68 -22.32
C LEU A 58 -14.54 -5.32 -21.99
N SER A 59 -14.79 -4.51 -20.96
CA SER A 59 -16.13 -4.02 -20.64
C SER A 59 -16.72 -3.19 -21.78
N TYR A 60 -15.92 -2.33 -22.42
CA TYR A 60 -16.35 -1.55 -23.58
C TYR A 60 -16.66 -2.42 -24.79
N LEU A 61 -15.77 -3.37 -25.11
CA LEU A 61 -15.91 -4.24 -26.29
C LEU A 61 -17.09 -5.21 -26.16
N ASN A 62 -17.36 -5.68 -24.94
CA ASN A 62 -18.40 -6.65 -24.67
C ASN A 62 -19.76 -6.01 -24.33
N ASN A 63 -19.82 -4.68 -24.18
CA ASN A 63 -21.07 -4.00 -23.90
C ASN A 63 -22.00 -4.04 -25.12
N LYS A 64 -23.20 -4.59 -24.91
CA LYS A 64 -24.27 -4.65 -25.93
C LYS A 64 -25.42 -3.69 -25.63
N ALA A 65 -25.38 -3.00 -24.49
CA ALA A 65 -26.41 -2.07 -24.06
C ALA A 65 -26.22 -0.67 -24.69
N GLU A 66 -27.26 0.15 -24.59
CA GLU A 66 -27.27 1.54 -25.09
C GLU A 66 -26.50 2.50 -24.19
N GLU A 67 -26.16 2.08 -22.98
CA GLU A 67 -25.27 2.74 -22.02
C GLU A 67 -24.31 1.72 -21.42
N ILE A 68 -23.19 2.18 -20.88
CA ILE A 68 -22.34 1.36 -19.99
C ILE A 68 -22.44 1.92 -18.58
N VAL A 69 -22.79 1.04 -17.64
CA VAL A 69 -22.92 1.40 -16.22
C VAL A 69 -21.90 0.60 -15.44
N PHE A 70 -20.99 1.32 -14.81
CA PHE A 70 -20.10 0.79 -13.80
C PHE A 70 -20.76 0.88 -12.42
N GLU A 71 -20.56 -0.10 -11.57
CA GLU A 71 -21.06 -0.07 -10.19
C GLU A 71 -19.89 0.09 -9.25
N ALA A 72 -19.80 1.25 -8.59
CA ALA A 72 -18.83 1.50 -7.54
C ALA A 72 -19.43 1.00 -6.23
N ARG A 73 -19.00 -0.18 -5.80
CA ARG A 73 -19.37 -0.73 -4.50
C ARG A 73 -18.34 -0.26 -3.50
N GLN A 74 -18.79 0.43 -2.45
CA GLN A 74 -17.91 0.69 -1.32
C GLN A 74 -17.36 -0.65 -0.85
N ASN A 75 -16.04 -0.71 -0.69
CA ASN A 75 -15.46 -1.83 0.01
C ASN A 75 -16.05 -1.84 1.42
N PRO A 76 -16.25 -3.03 2.04
CA PRO A 76 -16.80 -3.11 3.38
C PRO A 76 -16.12 -2.07 4.27
N ASN A 77 -16.92 -1.19 4.87
CA ASN A 77 -16.39 -0.11 5.69
C ASN A 77 -15.60 -0.78 6.80
N PRO A 78 -14.27 -0.61 6.84
CA PRO A 78 -13.46 -1.36 7.78
C PRO A 78 -13.83 -1.02 9.23
N MET A 79 -14.48 0.12 9.44
CA MET A 79 -14.99 0.56 10.74
C MET A 79 -16.17 -0.21 11.31
N THR A 80 -16.80 -1.12 10.54
CA THR A 80 -17.84 -2.00 11.10
C THR A 80 -17.29 -3.18 11.86
N THR A 81 -16.04 -3.58 11.59
CA THR A 81 -15.35 -4.68 12.26
C THR A 81 -14.18 -4.19 13.12
N MET A 82 -13.65 -2.99 12.86
CA MET A 82 -12.54 -2.41 13.62
C MET A 82 -12.86 -2.27 15.10
N ASP A 83 -11.92 -2.77 15.90
CA ASP A 83 -11.86 -2.54 17.33
C ASP A 83 -11.91 -1.04 17.67
N GLU A 84 -12.63 -0.69 18.74
CA GLU A 84 -12.93 0.70 19.12
C GLU A 84 -11.67 1.58 19.27
N SER A 85 -10.55 1.00 19.72
CA SER A 85 -9.30 1.75 19.89
C SER A 85 -8.64 2.15 18.57
N VAL A 86 -8.84 1.37 17.50
CA VAL A 86 -8.32 1.64 16.16
C VAL A 86 -9.30 2.51 15.37
N LYS A 87 -10.60 2.31 15.61
CA LYS A 87 -11.66 3.05 14.95
C LYS A 87 -11.55 4.56 15.17
N ALA A 88 -11.29 5.01 16.40
CA ALA A 88 -11.12 6.44 16.69
C ALA A 88 -9.91 7.05 15.95
N ASP A 89 -8.79 6.31 15.89
CA ASP A 89 -7.59 6.73 15.15
C ASP A 89 -7.91 6.81 13.64
N TYR A 90 -8.65 5.84 13.11
CA TYR A 90 -9.08 5.81 11.71
C TYR A 90 -10.03 6.97 11.35
N GLU A 91 -11.03 7.24 12.19
CA GLU A 91 -11.95 8.39 12.03
C GLU A 91 -11.21 9.73 12.03
N ASN A 92 -10.25 9.88 12.95
CA ASN A 92 -9.40 11.05 13.00
C ASN A 92 -8.55 11.19 11.72
N MET A 93 -7.98 10.10 11.21
CA MET A 93 -7.23 10.13 9.94
C MET A 93 -8.11 10.52 8.75
N ILE A 94 -9.34 10.00 8.66
CA ILE A 94 -10.30 10.43 7.62
C ILE A 94 -10.53 11.94 7.73
N SER A 95 -10.84 12.43 8.94
CA SER A 95 -11.09 13.85 9.14
C SER A 95 -9.87 14.71 8.79
N GLN A 96 -8.66 14.27 9.12
CA GLN A 96 -7.42 14.95 8.78
C GLN A 96 -7.18 14.94 7.27
N PHE A 97 -7.32 13.79 6.63
CA PHE A 97 -7.19 13.65 5.19
C PHE A 97 -8.16 14.56 4.44
N THR A 98 -9.44 14.57 4.83
CA THR A 98 -10.44 15.49 4.25
C THR A 98 -10.01 16.93 4.47
N LYS A 99 -9.62 17.30 5.70
CA LYS A 99 -9.14 18.66 5.99
C LYS A 99 -7.98 19.04 5.06
N PHE A 100 -6.94 18.24 4.98
CA PHE A 100 -5.75 18.55 4.18
C PHE A 100 -6.03 18.57 2.68
N SER A 101 -6.99 17.77 2.21
CA SER A 101 -7.35 17.68 0.79
C SER A 101 -8.27 18.82 0.33
N THR A 102 -8.98 19.48 1.24
CA THR A 102 -9.95 20.55 0.90
C THR A 102 -9.62 21.90 1.51
N SER A 103 -8.51 22.03 2.24
CA SER A 103 -8.16 23.24 2.97
C SER A 103 -7.47 24.26 2.07
N ASP A 104 -7.99 25.49 2.07
CA ASP A 104 -7.35 26.69 1.49
C ASP A 104 -6.38 27.38 2.48
N GLU A 105 -5.97 26.69 3.56
CA GLU A 105 -4.97 27.22 4.49
C GLU A 105 -3.68 27.56 3.75
N ALA A 106 -3.11 28.74 4.08
CA ALA A 106 -1.85 29.16 3.49
C ALA A 106 -0.73 28.16 3.81
N PRO A 107 0.13 27.83 2.83
CA PRO A 107 1.20 26.87 3.03
C PRO A 107 2.22 27.39 4.04
N VAL A 108 2.74 26.47 4.85
CA VAL A 108 3.74 26.77 5.88
C VAL A 108 5.11 27.03 5.25
N GLU A 109 5.47 26.23 4.24
CA GLU A 109 6.76 26.29 3.54
C GLU A 109 6.51 26.21 2.02
N PRO A 110 5.99 27.29 1.39
CA PRO A 110 5.58 27.27 -0.01
C PRO A 110 6.75 26.94 -0.93
N LEU A 111 6.53 25.97 -1.81
CA LEU A 111 7.48 25.62 -2.87
C LEU A 111 7.03 26.23 -4.20
N THR A 112 8.00 26.66 -5.00
CA THR A 112 7.73 27.22 -6.32
C THR A 112 7.69 26.13 -7.38
N THR A 113 6.73 26.22 -8.30
CA THR A 113 6.58 25.24 -9.39
C THR A 113 6.80 25.90 -10.73
N THR A 114 7.44 25.21 -11.67
CA THR A 114 7.57 25.64 -13.06
C THR A 114 6.81 24.67 -13.95
N ASN A 115 5.82 25.17 -14.70
CA ASN A 115 4.94 24.35 -15.56
C ASN A 115 4.27 23.18 -14.82
N GLY A 116 3.80 23.41 -13.59
CA GLY A 116 3.14 22.38 -12.78
C GLY A 116 4.07 21.27 -12.26
N VAL A 117 5.39 21.54 -12.22
CA VAL A 117 6.41 20.60 -11.75
C VAL A 117 7.35 21.29 -10.76
N LEU A 118 7.70 20.60 -9.70
CA LEU A 118 8.73 21.00 -8.74
C LEU A 118 10.13 20.98 -9.38
N SER A 119 11.08 21.69 -8.77
CA SER A 119 12.50 21.40 -9.03
C SER A 119 12.88 20.02 -8.48
N LYS A 120 14.03 19.48 -8.89
CA LYS A 120 14.51 18.20 -8.39
C LYS A 120 14.76 18.27 -6.87
N GLU A 121 15.36 19.36 -6.42
CA GLU A 121 15.71 19.63 -5.03
C GLU A 121 14.45 19.74 -4.16
N ASP A 122 13.43 20.43 -4.65
CA ASP A 122 12.15 20.57 -3.97
C ASP A 122 11.38 19.24 -3.90
N LEU A 123 11.42 18.45 -4.98
CA LEU A 123 10.83 17.10 -4.99
C LEU A 123 11.50 16.20 -3.94
N LEU A 124 12.84 16.21 -3.84
CA LEU A 124 13.57 15.48 -2.80
C LEU A 124 13.17 15.92 -1.39
N LEU A 125 12.96 17.23 -1.18
CA LEU A 125 12.51 17.75 0.11
C LEU A 125 11.12 17.22 0.49
N VAL A 126 10.17 17.24 -0.46
CA VAL A 126 8.81 16.72 -0.24
C VAL A 126 8.85 15.22 0.07
N ILE A 127 9.61 14.43 -0.71
CA ILE A 127 9.75 12.98 -0.49
C ILE A 127 10.32 12.70 0.91
N ARG A 128 11.39 13.39 1.33
CA ARG A 128 11.98 13.20 2.66
C ARG A 128 11.02 13.55 3.80
N ASN A 129 10.28 14.64 3.67
CA ASN A 129 9.28 15.05 4.65
C ASN A 129 8.15 14.02 4.76
N LEU A 130 7.71 13.47 3.62
CA LEU A 130 6.73 12.39 3.58
C LEU A 130 7.27 11.13 4.27
N THR A 131 8.48 10.68 3.93
CA THR A 131 9.12 9.50 4.52
C THR A 131 9.21 9.60 6.04
N LEU A 132 9.72 10.72 6.56
CA LEU A 132 9.88 10.92 8.00
C LEU A 132 8.53 10.85 8.73
N LYS A 133 7.50 11.53 8.22
CA LYS A 133 6.16 11.51 8.83
C LYS A 133 5.51 10.13 8.76
N ALA A 134 5.63 9.46 7.62
CA ALA A 134 5.05 8.14 7.43
C ALA A 134 5.72 7.12 8.36
N LYS A 135 7.05 7.14 8.46
CA LYS A 135 7.84 6.22 9.30
C LYS A 135 7.40 6.21 10.76
N ASP A 136 7.31 7.37 11.40
CA ASP A 136 6.97 7.46 12.82
C ASP A 136 5.55 6.93 13.09
N LYS A 137 4.57 7.34 12.27
CA LYS A 137 3.19 6.91 12.44
C LYS A 137 3.00 5.42 12.08
N LEU A 138 3.69 4.92 11.05
CA LEU A 138 3.64 3.51 10.64
C LEU A 138 4.23 2.62 11.72
N PHE A 139 5.34 3.02 12.34
CA PHE A 139 5.96 2.28 13.44
C PHE A 139 5.03 2.13 14.64
N GLU A 140 4.42 3.22 15.10
CA GLU A 140 3.50 3.19 16.25
C GLU A 140 2.21 2.41 15.95
N SER A 141 1.65 2.57 14.75
CA SER A 141 0.49 1.77 14.32
C SER A 141 0.83 0.28 14.16
N GLY A 142 2.01 -0.04 13.63
CA GLY A 142 2.50 -1.40 13.45
C GLY A 142 2.55 -2.16 14.76
N LYS A 143 3.12 -1.57 15.82
CA LYS A 143 3.14 -2.18 17.16
C LYS A 143 1.73 -2.53 17.68
N LYS A 144 0.76 -1.63 17.47
CA LYS A 144 -0.63 -1.86 17.89
C LYS A 144 -1.24 -3.06 17.16
N PHE A 145 -1.05 -3.15 15.84
CA PHE A 145 -1.61 -4.26 15.06
C PHE A 145 -0.89 -5.59 15.32
N ILE A 146 0.44 -5.59 15.47
CA ILE A 146 1.19 -6.79 15.87
C ILE A 146 0.64 -7.33 17.19
N ALA A 147 0.49 -6.49 18.21
CA ALA A 147 -0.05 -6.92 19.51
C ALA A 147 -1.45 -7.55 19.36
N LYS A 148 -2.35 -6.93 18.58
CA LYS A 148 -3.70 -7.47 18.33
C LYS A 148 -3.69 -8.78 17.56
N ARG A 149 -2.87 -8.90 16.50
CA ARG A 149 -2.76 -10.15 15.74
C ARG A 149 -2.33 -11.30 16.66
N GLN A 150 -1.38 -11.04 17.56
CA GLN A 150 -0.89 -12.03 18.53
C GLN A 150 -1.97 -12.51 19.51
N GLU A 151 -2.99 -11.72 19.83
CA GLU A 151 -4.11 -12.15 20.69
C GLU A 151 -4.93 -13.28 20.05
N PHE A 152 -5.12 -13.22 18.73
CA PHE A 152 -5.94 -14.17 17.97
C PHE A 152 -5.11 -15.27 17.27
N TYR A 153 -3.80 -15.06 17.16
CA TYR A 153 -2.91 -15.99 16.45
C TYR A 153 -2.96 -17.41 17.01
N GLY A 154 -3.36 -18.37 16.17
CA GLY A 154 -3.51 -19.78 16.53
C GLY A 154 -4.73 -20.12 17.41
N ASN A 155 -5.52 -19.12 17.81
CA ASN A 155 -6.70 -19.27 18.67
C ASN A 155 -8.01 -19.02 17.90
N ASP A 156 -8.03 -17.98 17.06
CA ASP A 156 -9.21 -17.53 16.30
C ASP A 156 -8.77 -17.03 14.92
N GLU A 157 -8.81 -17.93 13.92
CA GLU A 157 -8.34 -17.66 12.56
C GLU A 157 -9.19 -16.61 11.82
N GLU A 158 -10.50 -16.56 12.11
CA GLU A 158 -11.41 -15.59 11.48
C GLU A 158 -11.06 -14.18 11.95
N LYS A 159 -10.98 -13.97 13.28
CA LYS A 159 -10.57 -12.68 13.84
C LYS A 159 -9.15 -12.29 13.49
N TYR A 160 -8.23 -13.26 13.44
CA TYR A 160 -6.87 -13.00 13.00
C TYR A 160 -6.84 -12.38 11.59
N ARG A 161 -7.60 -12.95 10.65
CA ARG A 161 -7.72 -12.42 9.29
C ARG A 161 -8.34 -11.02 9.29
N GLU A 162 -9.39 -10.79 10.08
CA GLU A 162 -10.01 -9.47 10.23
C GLU A 162 -8.97 -8.41 10.67
N VAL A 163 -8.19 -8.69 11.71
CA VAL A 163 -7.17 -7.75 12.21
C VAL A 163 -6.08 -7.48 11.16
N VAL A 164 -5.65 -8.49 10.39
CA VAL A 164 -4.70 -8.29 9.28
C VAL A 164 -5.30 -7.36 8.21
N MET A 165 -6.56 -7.55 7.86
CA MET A 165 -7.24 -6.70 6.88
C MET A 165 -7.37 -5.27 7.37
N GLU A 166 -7.72 -5.08 8.65
CA GLU A 166 -7.79 -3.78 9.28
C GLU A 166 -6.44 -3.07 9.29
N GLN A 167 -5.34 -3.80 9.55
CA GLN A 167 -3.99 -3.28 9.48
C GLN A 167 -3.69 -2.70 8.09
N LEU A 168 -3.99 -3.44 7.02
CA LEU A 168 -3.73 -3.00 5.64
C LEU A 168 -4.51 -1.72 5.30
N GLN A 169 -5.80 -1.69 5.64
CA GLN A 169 -6.66 -0.54 5.37
C GLN A 169 -6.25 0.68 6.20
N PHE A 170 -5.82 0.47 7.44
CA PHE A 170 -5.28 1.53 8.29
C PHE A 170 -3.99 2.11 7.73
N GLN A 171 -3.06 1.25 7.30
CA GLN A 171 -1.79 1.66 6.71
C GLN A 171 -1.99 2.45 5.41
N GLU A 172 -2.92 2.03 4.55
CA GLU A 172 -3.27 2.76 3.33
C GLU A 172 -3.76 4.18 3.63
N LEU A 173 -4.75 4.32 4.52
CA LEU A 173 -5.28 5.63 4.90
C LEU A 173 -4.21 6.50 5.58
N LEU A 174 -3.35 5.89 6.38
CA LEU A 174 -2.26 6.60 7.04
C LEU A 174 -1.28 7.20 6.03
N ILE A 175 -0.88 6.43 5.01
CA ILE A 175 0.00 6.90 3.93
C ILE A 175 -0.69 8.04 3.15
N MET A 176 -1.96 7.89 2.80
CA MET A 176 -2.74 8.94 2.11
C MET A 176 -2.81 10.22 2.95
N THR A 177 -3.06 10.10 4.25
CA THR A 177 -3.14 11.23 5.18
C THR A 177 -1.80 11.94 5.30
N CYS A 178 -0.70 11.20 5.48
CA CYS A 178 0.65 11.76 5.52
C CYS A 178 1.04 12.46 4.21
N SER A 179 0.62 11.90 3.07
CA SER A 179 0.85 12.48 1.75
C SER A 179 0.12 13.82 1.59
N ALA A 180 -1.18 13.85 1.90
CA ALA A 180 -1.97 15.09 1.89
C ALA A 180 -1.38 16.15 2.83
N GLU A 181 -0.97 15.75 4.03
CA GLU A 181 -0.36 16.64 5.02
C GLU A 181 0.97 17.24 4.54
N ALA A 182 1.85 16.42 3.92
CA ALA A 182 3.13 16.88 3.40
C ALA A 182 2.96 17.83 2.20
N ILE A 183 2.02 17.52 1.31
CA ILE A 183 1.70 18.30 0.11
C ILE A 183 1.08 19.65 0.50
N GLN A 184 0.12 19.65 1.43
CA GLN A 184 -0.51 20.87 1.94
C GLN A 184 0.52 21.78 2.63
N LYS A 185 1.46 21.22 3.42
CA LYS A 185 2.54 21.98 4.06
C LYS A 185 3.30 22.86 3.06
N HIS A 186 3.51 22.34 1.85
CA HIS A 186 4.27 22.99 0.78
C HIS A 186 3.42 23.76 -0.23
N GLY A 187 2.09 23.74 -0.08
CA GLY A 187 1.18 24.47 -0.96
C GLY A 187 1.16 23.95 -2.40
N ILE A 188 1.47 22.67 -2.58
CA ILE A 188 1.41 22.00 -3.88
C ILE A 188 0.17 21.10 -3.94
N SER A 189 -0.23 20.68 -5.12
CA SER A 189 -1.29 19.68 -5.31
C SER A 189 -0.71 18.28 -5.49
N ASN A 190 -1.53 17.25 -5.28
CA ASN A 190 -1.17 15.86 -5.63
C ASN A 190 -0.73 15.73 -7.08
N GLU A 191 -1.43 16.42 -8.00
CA GLU A 191 -1.09 16.43 -9.43
C GLU A 191 0.33 16.99 -9.68
N ILE A 192 0.71 18.08 -9.01
CA ILE A 192 2.05 18.65 -9.14
C ILE A 192 3.10 17.67 -8.62
N PHE A 193 2.84 17.01 -7.49
CA PHE A 193 3.73 16.00 -6.94
C PHE A 193 3.89 14.79 -7.87
N GLU A 194 2.79 14.24 -8.38
CA GLU A 194 2.79 13.12 -9.35
C GLU A 194 3.49 13.48 -10.66
N ASN A 195 3.23 14.67 -11.21
CA ASN A 195 3.91 15.15 -12.42
C ASN A 195 5.42 15.31 -12.20
N SER A 196 5.81 15.73 -11.00
CA SER A 196 7.21 15.86 -10.60
C SER A 196 7.88 14.47 -10.51
N ILE A 197 7.23 13.49 -9.89
CA ILE A 197 7.70 12.10 -9.88
C ILE A 197 7.80 11.55 -11.30
N ARG A 198 6.79 11.77 -12.15
CA ARG A 198 6.82 11.29 -13.54
C ARG A 198 7.98 11.88 -14.34
N LYS A 199 8.33 13.14 -14.09
CA LYS A 199 9.42 13.83 -14.77
C LYS A 199 10.81 13.37 -14.29
N TYR A 200 10.98 13.20 -12.99
CA TYR A 200 12.30 12.91 -12.39
C TYR A 200 12.47 11.49 -11.87
N GLY A 201 11.47 10.61 -11.98
CA GLY A 201 11.48 9.29 -11.34
C GLY A 201 12.55 8.32 -11.85
N SER A 202 13.12 8.57 -13.03
CA SER A 202 14.28 7.82 -13.55
C SER A 202 15.63 8.42 -13.13
N ASP A 203 15.65 9.58 -12.45
CA ASP A 203 16.87 10.16 -11.88
C ASP A 203 17.33 9.30 -10.70
N GLY A 204 18.64 9.02 -10.62
CA GLY A 204 19.19 8.10 -9.63
C GLY A 204 18.89 8.51 -8.17
N GLU A 205 18.98 9.81 -7.85
CA GLU A 205 18.75 10.29 -6.49
C GLU A 205 17.26 10.30 -6.12
N ILE A 206 16.38 10.60 -7.07
CA ILE A 206 14.93 10.52 -6.86
C ILE A 206 14.50 9.07 -6.73
N LYS A 207 15.00 8.19 -7.60
CA LYS A 207 14.72 6.77 -7.56
C LYS A 207 15.15 6.18 -6.23
N GLU A 208 16.38 6.47 -5.79
CA GLU A 208 16.88 6.05 -4.47
C GLU A 208 16.02 6.62 -3.34
N ALA A 209 15.60 7.89 -3.41
CA ALA A 209 14.73 8.48 -2.38
C ALA A 209 13.34 7.83 -2.33
N LEU A 210 12.75 7.44 -3.46
CA LEU A 210 11.46 6.75 -3.55
C LEU A 210 11.57 5.28 -3.07
N GLU A 211 12.67 4.62 -3.42
CA GLU A 211 12.98 3.27 -2.92
C GLU A 211 13.19 3.31 -1.39
N ASN A 212 13.99 4.25 -0.90
CA ASN A 212 14.21 4.46 0.53
C ASN A 212 12.93 4.86 1.25
N MET A 213 12.03 5.63 0.65
CA MET A 213 10.72 5.90 1.24
C MET A 213 9.93 4.61 1.44
N SER A 214 9.90 3.74 0.43
CA SER A 214 9.21 2.44 0.50
C SER A 214 9.83 1.55 1.58
N ILE A 215 11.15 1.54 1.66
CA ILE A 215 11.92 0.75 2.63
C ILE A 215 11.75 1.32 4.05
N GLU A 216 12.11 2.58 4.28
CA GLU A 216 12.11 3.21 5.61
C GLU A 216 10.72 3.36 6.21
N ALA A 217 9.69 3.59 5.40
CA ALA A 217 8.31 3.66 5.88
C ALA A 217 7.81 2.29 6.37
N ILE A 218 8.21 1.20 5.70
CA ILE A 218 7.82 -0.17 6.05
C ILE A 218 8.71 -0.73 7.17
N GLN A 219 10.00 -0.40 7.16
CA GLN A 219 10.99 -1.04 8.02
C GLN A 219 10.96 -0.57 9.48
N GLY A 220 10.25 0.52 9.78
CA GLY A 220 10.05 1.03 11.12
C GLY A 220 11.32 1.60 11.77
N ALA A 221 11.14 2.49 12.75
CA ALA A 221 12.23 3.12 13.50
C ALA A 221 12.72 2.25 14.69
N GLY A 222 12.63 0.92 14.58
CA GLY A 222 12.90 0.02 15.70
C GLY A 222 14.40 -0.07 16.04
N ASP A 223 14.70 -0.18 17.33
CA ASP A 223 16.02 -0.59 17.78
C ASP A 223 16.20 -2.10 17.62
N VAL A 224 17.40 -2.53 17.20
CA VAL A 224 17.74 -3.95 17.15
C VAL A 224 18.02 -4.44 18.57
N PRO A 225 17.28 -5.44 19.08
CA PRO A 225 17.54 -6.02 20.40
C PRO A 225 19.00 -6.44 20.54
N GLU A 226 19.60 -6.20 21.72
CA GLU A 226 21.03 -6.49 21.94
C GLU A 226 21.37 -7.98 21.77
N ASP A 227 20.42 -8.85 22.06
CA ASP A 227 20.55 -10.31 21.97
C ASP A 227 20.22 -10.86 20.58
N LEU A 228 19.74 -10.03 19.66
CA LEU A 228 19.48 -10.39 18.28
C LEU A 228 20.77 -10.30 17.45
N SER A 229 21.53 -11.41 17.41
CA SER A 229 22.77 -11.53 16.65
C SER A 229 22.53 -11.75 15.15
N GLU A 230 23.60 -11.58 14.36
CA GLU A 230 23.59 -11.86 12.91
C GLU A 230 23.18 -13.32 12.62
N ASP A 231 23.69 -14.28 13.39
CA ASP A 231 23.38 -15.70 13.17
C ASP A 231 21.94 -16.06 13.58
N LYS A 232 21.42 -15.41 14.63
CA LYS A 232 20.01 -15.57 15.02
C LYS A 232 19.09 -14.97 13.96
N LEU A 233 19.47 -13.85 13.33
CA LEU A 233 18.75 -13.30 12.18
C LEU A 233 18.75 -14.28 11.00
N LYS A 234 19.88 -14.91 10.66
CA LYS A 234 19.94 -15.93 9.60
C LYS A 234 18.99 -17.11 9.88
N GLU A 235 19.00 -17.62 11.11
CA GLU A 235 18.13 -18.72 11.52
C GLU A 235 16.64 -18.35 11.34
N MET A 236 16.24 -17.15 11.76
CA MET A 236 14.88 -16.67 11.61
C MET A 236 14.47 -16.53 10.13
N LEU A 237 15.34 -15.95 9.29
CA LEU A 237 15.05 -15.77 7.86
C LEU A 237 14.96 -17.13 7.13
N LEU A 238 15.76 -18.13 7.51
CA LEU A 238 15.63 -19.49 7.00
C LEU A 238 14.31 -20.12 7.42
N TYR A 239 13.95 -19.98 8.69
CA TYR A 239 12.69 -20.51 9.22
C TYR A 239 11.49 -19.89 8.52
N SER A 240 11.50 -18.57 8.32
CA SER A 240 10.52 -17.82 7.53
C SER A 240 10.36 -18.38 6.12
N CYS A 241 11.49 -18.61 5.41
CA CYS A 241 11.48 -19.18 4.07
C CYS A 241 10.85 -20.59 4.05
N ASP A 242 11.19 -21.43 5.03
CA ASP A 242 10.68 -22.79 5.14
C ASP A 242 9.19 -22.81 5.47
N PHE A 243 8.74 -21.93 6.36
CA PHE A 243 7.33 -21.76 6.72
C PHE A 243 6.49 -21.39 5.48
N ILE A 244 6.90 -20.35 4.75
CA ILE A 244 6.19 -19.90 3.54
C ILE A 244 6.19 -21.00 2.47
N THR A 245 7.34 -21.66 2.25
CA THR A 245 7.45 -22.73 1.24
C THR A 245 6.53 -23.90 1.57
N GLY A 246 6.46 -24.29 2.85
CA GLY A 246 5.53 -25.32 3.31
C GLY A 246 4.09 -24.92 3.01
N TYR A 247 3.69 -23.70 3.38
CA TYR A 247 2.33 -23.22 3.15
C TYR A 247 1.93 -23.22 1.67
N ILE A 248 2.78 -22.69 0.78
CA ILE A 248 2.52 -22.66 -0.67
C ILE A 248 2.40 -24.08 -1.26
N THR A 249 3.21 -25.01 -0.76
CA THR A 249 3.17 -26.41 -1.23
C THR A 249 1.84 -27.07 -0.89
N GLU A 250 1.29 -26.77 0.29
CA GLU A 250 -0.02 -27.26 0.72
C GLU A 250 -1.18 -26.51 0.04
N HIS A 251 -0.97 -25.27 -0.37
CA HIS A 251 -1.96 -24.38 -0.96
C HIS A 251 -1.47 -23.82 -2.31
N PRO A 252 -1.53 -24.60 -3.40
CA PRO A 252 -0.94 -24.18 -4.68
C PRO A 252 -1.70 -23.05 -5.41
N GLN A 253 -2.90 -22.70 -4.95
CA GLN A 253 -3.72 -21.61 -5.52
C GLN A 253 -4.00 -20.53 -4.48
N ILE A 254 -2.96 -19.78 -4.11
CA ILE A 254 -3.06 -18.64 -3.20
C ILE A 254 -3.48 -17.41 -4.00
N ASN A 255 -4.55 -16.74 -3.56
CA ASN A 255 -4.95 -15.45 -4.12
C ASN A 255 -4.08 -14.32 -3.50
N PRO A 256 -3.99 -13.13 -4.13
CA PRO A 256 -3.13 -12.05 -3.64
C PRO A 256 -3.41 -11.61 -2.19
N MET A 257 -4.68 -11.64 -1.76
CA MET A 257 -5.04 -11.28 -0.39
C MET A 257 -4.50 -12.28 0.63
N GLU A 258 -4.59 -13.56 0.28
CA GLU A 258 -4.05 -14.65 1.08
C GLU A 258 -2.52 -14.58 1.20
N VAL A 259 -1.81 -14.03 0.20
CA VAL A 259 -0.37 -13.74 0.33
C VAL A 259 -0.10 -12.73 1.44
N MET A 260 -0.90 -11.67 1.55
CA MET A 260 -0.72 -10.65 2.61
C MET A 260 -0.98 -11.22 4.01
N ILE A 261 -2.01 -12.06 4.13
CA ILE A 261 -2.32 -12.80 5.36
C ILE A 261 -1.19 -13.76 5.71
N LEU A 262 -0.67 -14.49 4.72
CA LEU A 262 0.46 -15.41 4.88
C LEU A 262 1.73 -14.69 5.36
N LYS A 263 2.03 -13.50 4.82
CA LYS A 263 3.18 -12.71 5.26
C LYS A 263 3.06 -12.22 6.70
N SER A 264 1.87 -11.78 7.10
CA SER A 264 1.59 -11.44 8.50
C SER A 264 1.74 -12.68 9.40
N ARG A 265 1.21 -13.82 8.94
CA ARG A 265 1.25 -15.09 9.67
C ARG A 265 2.66 -15.62 9.84
N GLU A 266 3.50 -15.49 8.82
CA GLU A 266 4.91 -15.86 8.90
C GLU A 266 5.63 -15.02 9.96
N SER A 267 5.40 -13.71 9.96
CA SER A 267 5.97 -12.81 10.96
C SER A 267 5.53 -13.17 12.38
N ASP A 268 4.25 -13.49 12.54
CA ASP A 268 3.69 -13.87 13.84
C ASP A 268 4.18 -15.25 14.32
N GLU A 269 4.43 -16.18 13.40
CA GLU A 269 5.03 -17.49 13.70
C GLU A 269 6.52 -17.35 14.09
N VAL A 270 7.27 -16.45 13.45
CA VAL A 270 8.63 -16.11 13.85
C VAL A 270 8.64 -15.49 15.25
N MET A 271 7.73 -14.56 15.54
CA MET A 271 7.57 -13.97 16.87
C MET A 271 7.29 -15.03 17.93
N LYS A 272 6.33 -15.93 17.67
CA LYS A 272 6.01 -17.04 18.58
C LYS A 272 7.20 -17.95 18.86
N ARG A 273 8.03 -18.23 17.84
CA ARG A 273 9.16 -19.16 17.95
C ARG A 273 10.41 -18.53 18.56
N PHE A 274 10.74 -17.30 18.18
CA PHE A 274 12.01 -16.66 18.48
C PHE A 274 11.90 -15.45 19.41
N GLY A 275 10.69 -14.94 19.64
CA GLY A 275 10.42 -13.80 20.50
C GLY A 275 10.76 -12.44 19.88
N TYR A 276 10.87 -12.36 18.55
CA TYR A 276 11.10 -11.11 17.82
C TYR A 276 9.99 -10.81 16.83
N ASP A 277 9.49 -9.57 16.88
CA ASP A 277 8.46 -9.10 15.95
C ASP A 277 9.05 -8.64 14.61
N GLU A 278 8.16 -8.42 13.63
CA GLU A 278 8.53 -7.99 12.27
C GLU A 278 9.30 -6.65 12.24
N LEU A 279 9.06 -5.75 13.19
CA LEU A 279 9.75 -4.45 13.26
C LEU A 279 11.19 -4.64 13.75
N GLN A 280 11.41 -5.49 14.74
CA GLN A 280 12.74 -5.84 15.25
C GLN A 280 13.57 -6.60 14.22
N ILE A 281 12.96 -7.55 13.52
CA ILE A 281 13.61 -8.31 12.44
C ILE A 281 14.01 -7.37 11.30
N SER A 282 13.10 -6.49 10.90
CA SER A 282 13.34 -5.46 9.89
C SER A 282 14.51 -4.54 10.27
N ALA A 283 14.52 -4.00 11.49
CA ALA A 283 15.63 -3.19 11.99
C ALA A 283 16.96 -3.96 11.95
N ALA A 284 16.94 -5.26 12.27
CA ALA A 284 18.12 -6.11 12.22
C ALA A 284 18.62 -6.34 10.78
N MET A 285 17.70 -6.53 9.82
CA MET A 285 18.04 -6.68 8.40
C MET A 285 18.81 -5.45 7.90
N THR A 286 18.42 -4.25 8.34
CA THR A 286 19.11 -3.00 8.00
C THR A 286 20.45 -2.87 8.71
N LYS A 287 20.51 -3.11 10.03
CA LYS A 287 21.76 -3.07 10.81
C LYS A 287 22.84 -4.01 10.25
N TYR A 288 22.45 -5.22 9.85
CA TYR A 288 23.37 -6.25 9.33
C TYR A 288 23.54 -6.19 7.81
N GLN A 289 22.88 -5.24 7.13
CA GLN A 289 22.98 -4.96 5.70
C GLN A 289 22.78 -6.23 4.85
N ILE A 290 21.64 -6.91 5.04
CA ILE A 290 21.41 -8.21 4.42
C ILE A 290 21.52 -8.21 2.90
N GLU A 291 21.35 -7.07 2.24
CA GLU A 291 21.44 -6.94 0.77
C GLU A 291 22.87 -7.03 0.26
N THR A 292 23.82 -6.46 1.00
CA THR A 292 25.22 -6.32 0.57
C THR A 292 26.17 -7.24 1.33
N ASN A 293 25.82 -7.68 2.52
CA ASN A 293 26.68 -8.49 3.38
C ASN A 293 26.88 -9.91 2.80
N PRO A 294 28.10 -10.34 2.47
CA PRO A 294 28.36 -11.67 1.88
C PRO A 294 27.84 -12.84 2.71
N ASN A 295 27.78 -12.70 4.04
CA ASN A 295 27.34 -13.75 4.96
C ASN A 295 25.86 -14.13 4.79
N PHE A 296 25.07 -13.29 4.12
CA PHE A 296 23.65 -13.53 3.82
C PHE A 296 23.41 -14.03 2.40
N GLY A 297 24.46 -14.40 1.64
CA GLY A 297 24.32 -14.80 0.24
C GLY A 297 23.36 -15.99 0.00
N GLU A 298 23.43 -17.01 0.86
CA GLU A 298 22.51 -18.16 0.80
C GLU A 298 21.08 -17.76 1.17
N ILE A 299 20.94 -16.93 2.21
CA ILE A 299 19.64 -16.40 2.66
C ILE A 299 18.96 -15.60 1.56
N ARG A 300 19.70 -14.68 0.90
CA ARG A 300 19.18 -13.89 -0.22
C ARG A 300 18.69 -14.78 -1.36
N THR A 301 19.45 -15.82 -1.70
CA THR A 301 19.06 -16.79 -2.72
C THR A 301 17.72 -17.43 -2.35
N LYS A 302 17.59 -17.92 -1.11
CA LYS A 302 16.37 -18.58 -0.63
C LYS A 302 15.17 -17.63 -0.55
N LEU A 303 15.37 -16.40 -0.08
CA LEU A 303 14.35 -15.35 -0.07
C LEU A 303 13.85 -15.06 -1.49
N ASN A 304 14.75 -14.99 -2.46
CA ASN A 304 14.37 -14.78 -3.86
C ASN A 304 13.58 -15.97 -4.41
N GLU A 305 13.99 -17.22 -4.13
CA GLU A 305 13.24 -18.42 -4.52
C GLU A 305 11.82 -18.44 -3.94
N VAL A 306 11.66 -18.08 -2.66
CA VAL A 306 10.35 -17.98 -2.01
C VAL A 306 9.50 -16.88 -2.66
N THR A 307 10.10 -15.73 -2.96
CA THR A 307 9.43 -14.60 -3.61
C THR A 307 8.92 -14.99 -5.00
N VAL A 308 9.74 -15.68 -5.81
CA VAL A 308 9.35 -16.21 -7.12
C VAL A 308 8.16 -17.17 -7.00
N LYS A 309 8.15 -18.05 -5.98
CA LYS A 309 7.03 -18.97 -5.73
C LYS A 309 5.76 -18.24 -5.31
N LEU A 310 5.88 -17.19 -4.49
CA LEU A 310 4.74 -16.40 -4.00
C LEU A 310 4.07 -15.59 -5.10
N PHE A 311 4.86 -14.91 -5.94
CA PHE A 311 4.33 -13.92 -6.88
C PHE A 311 4.37 -14.37 -8.34
N GLY A 312 5.03 -15.48 -8.66
CA GLY A 312 5.13 -16.02 -10.02
C GLY A 312 6.07 -15.24 -10.96
N PHE A 313 6.84 -14.28 -10.44
CA PHE A 313 7.87 -13.55 -11.18
C PHE A 313 9.12 -13.33 -10.33
N ASN A 314 10.26 -13.10 -10.99
CA ASN A 314 11.53 -12.82 -10.33
C ASN A 314 11.76 -11.30 -10.23
N PRO A 315 11.71 -10.69 -9.03
CA PRO A 315 11.90 -9.24 -8.88
C PRO A 315 13.28 -8.78 -9.36
N MET A 316 14.31 -9.62 -9.24
CA MET A 316 15.66 -9.29 -9.71
C MET A 316 15.77 -9.17 -11.23
N GLU A 317 14.84 -9.79 -11.98
CA GLU A 317 14.78 -9.66 -13.44
C GLU A 317 14.08 -8.37 -13.87
N MET A 318 13.31 -7.73 -12.99
CA MET A 318 12.64 -6.44 -13.26
C MET A 318 13.55 -5.22 -13.06
N GLN A 319 14.71 -5.39 -12.41
CA GLN A 319 15.68 -4.33 -12.13
C GLN A 319 16.77 -4.19 -13.21
N ARG A 320 16.73 -4.99 -14.29
CA ARG A 320 17.67 -4.93 -15.43
C ARG A 320 17.06 -4.18 -16.61
#